data_AF-A0A936ZZW8-F1
#
_entry.id   AF-A0A936ZZW8-F1
#
_cell.length_a   1.000
_cell.length_b   1.000
_cell.length_c   1.000
_cell.angle_alpha   90.00
_cell.angle_beta   90.00
_cell.angle_gamma   90.00
#
_symmetry.space_group_name_H-M   'P 1'
#
loop_
_entity.id
_entity.type
_entity.pdbx_description
1 polymer ?
#
loop_
_entity_poly.entity_id
_entity_poly.type
_entity_poly.pdbx_seq_one_letter_code
_entity_poly.pdbx_strand_id
1 'polypeptide(L)'
;MSNQVQLRIAARIHFILKRDLGEGINVPAMLSDAGEAREVLFVCQASGNRELVSLARQFVQAGKLAAPEVAVKADAPQDAAWARHTSGFGVSRPPAQEPEESSWRSATQWLRRGPRVVTR
;
A
#
# COMPACT_ATOMS: atom_id res chain seq x y z
N MET A 1 17.45 -13.12 -8.66
CA MET A 1 17.20 -13.64 -10.03
C MET A 1 15.72 -13.52 -10.31
N SER A 2 15.33 -12.81 -11.38
CA SER A 2 13.92 -12.65 -11.74
C SER A 2 13.35 -13.97 -12.25
N ASN A 3 12.17 -14.36 -11.75
CA ASN A 3 11.51 -15.61 -12.11
C ASN A 3 10.88 -15.47 -13.52
N GLN A 4 10.92 -16.53 -14.35
CA GLN A 4 10.31 -16.52 -15.68
C GLN A 4 8.81 -16.15 -15.67
N VAL A 5 8.11 -16.46 -14.57
CA VAL A 5 6.73 -16.02 -14.35
C VAL A 5 6.64 -14.49 -14.23
N GLN A 6 7.53 -13.85 -13.47
CA GLN A 6 7.56 -12.39 -13.34
C GLN A 6 7.87 -11.71 -14.67
N LEU A 7 8.80 -12.25 -15.46
CA LEU A 7 9.13 -11.72 -16.78
C LEU A 7 7.91 -11.72 -17.71
N ARG A 8 7.15 -12.82 -17.73
CA ARG A 8 5.92 -12.92 -18.54
C ARG A 8 4.85 -11.91 -18.09
N ILE A 9 4.69 -11.72 -16.78
CA ILE A 9 3.75 -10.74 -16.24
C ILE A 9 4.19 -9.31 -16.60
N ALA A 10 5.46 -8.97 -16.41
CA ALA A 10 6.01 -7.66 -16.73
C ALA A 10 5.88 -7.32 -18.22
N ALA A 11 6.17 -8.28 -19.11
CA ALA A 11 5.97 -8.12 -20.55
C ALA A 11 4.49 -7.86 -20.89
N ARG A 12 3.56 -8.55 -20.22
CA ARG A 12 2.13 -8.34 -20.46
C ARG A 12 1.65 -6.97 -19.99
N ILE A 13 2.12 -6.51 -18.83
CA ILE A 13 1.88 -5.14 -18.35
C ILE A 13 2.41 -4.12 -19.36
N HIS A 14 3.63 -4.32 -19.88
CA HIS A 14 4.22 -3.44 -20.89
C HIS A 14 3.33 -3.28 -22.13
N PHE A 15 2.84 -4.39 -22.71
CA PHE A 15 2.00 -4.31 -23.91
C PHE A 15 0.63 -3.70 -23.66
N ILE A 16 0.03 -3.93 -22.49
CA ILE A 16 -1.26 -3.30 -22.15
C ILE A 16 -1.07 -1.78 -22.00
N LEU A 17 -0.04 -1.35 -21.26
CA LEU A 17 0.26 0.08 -21.10
C LEU A 17 0.59 0.74 -22.43
N LYS A 18 1.39 0.09 -23.27
CA LYS A 18 1.73 0.60 -24.61
C LYS A 18 0.50 0.73 -25.52
N ARG A 19 -0.47 -0.19 -25.41
CA ARG A 19 -1.72 -0.13 -26.16
C ARG A 19 -2.65 0.97 -25.64
N ASP A 20 -2.80 1.07 -24.31
CA ASP A 20 -3.81 1.93 -23.69
C ASP A 20 -3.33 3.39 -23.55
N LEU A 21 -2.03 3.62 -23.33
CA LEU A 21 -1.42 4.92 -23.07
C LEU A 21 -0.42 5.37 -24.14
N GLY A 22 -0.09 4.50 -25.11
CA GLY A 22 0.93 4.75 -26.13
C GLY A 22 2.37 4.50 -25.67
N GLU A 23 2.60 4.40 -24.35
CA GLU A 23 3.92 4.21 -23.76
C GLU A 23 3.96 2.96 -22.87
N GLY A 24 5.03 2.17 -23.02
CA GLY A 24 5.27 0.99 -22.22
C GLY A 24 6.27 1.26 -21.09
N ILE A 25 6.56 0.21 -20.31
CA ILE A 25 7.53 0.27 -19.21
C ILE A 25 8.89 -0.31 -19.61
N ASN A 26 9.94 0.05 -18.88
CA ASN A 26 11.22 -0.63 -18.97
C ASN A 26 11.18 -1.95 -18.19
N VAL A 27 10.93 -3.06 -18.88
CA VAL A 27 10.81 -4.40 -18.27
C VAL A 27 12.07 -4.84 -17.51
N PRO A 28 13.30 -4.69 -18.07
CA PRO A 28 14.53 -4.98 -17.32
C PRO A 28 14.65 -4.19 -16.02
N ALA A 29 14.32 -2.90 -16.03
CA ALA A 29 14.37 -2.05 -14.84
C ALA A 29 13.33 -2.49 -13.80
N MET A 30 12.09 -2.74 -14.21
CA MET A 30 11.02 -3.25 -13.33
C MET A 30 11.38 -4.58 -12.65
N LEU A 31 12.18 -5.44 -13.31
CA LEU A 31 12.59 -6.73 -12.73
C LEU A 31 13.82 -6.63 -11.81
N SER A 32 14.61 -5.57 -11.94
CA SER A 32 15.90 -5.43 -11.26
C SER A 32 15.85 -4.43 -10.11
N ASP A 33 15.02 -3.39 -10.23
CA ASP A 33 14.85 -2.34 -9.24
C ASP A 33 13.44 -2.37 -8.61
N ALA A 34 13.41 -2.32 -7.28
CA ALA A 34 12.17 -2.31 -6.52
C ALA A 34 11.45 -0.96 -6.58
N GLY A 35 12.18 0.14 -6.81
CA GLY A 35 11.60 1.48 -7.02
C GLY A 35 10.76 1.52 -8.28
N GLU A 36 11.39 1.21 -9.41
CA GLU A 36 10.75 1.08 -10.73
C GLU A 36 9.54 0.12 -10.70
N ALA A 37 9.70 -1.05 -10.06
CA ALA A 37 8.59 -1.98 -9.89
C ALA A 37 7.41 -1.33 -9.15
N ARG A 38 7.68 -0.60 -8.06
CA ARG A 38 6.64 0.01 -7.23
C ARG A 38 5.89 1.12 -7.98
N GLU A 39 6.59 1.95 -8.75
CA GLU A 39 5.95 3.00 -9.57
C GLU A 39 5.02 2.40 -10.63
N VAL A 40 5.49 1.41 -11.39
CA VAL A 40 4.67 0.71 -12.38
C VAL A 40 3.44 0.07 -11.75
N LEU A 41 3.60 -0.57 -10.59
CA LEU A 41 2.48 -1.20 -9.88
C LEU A 41 1.48 -0.16 -9.36
N PHE A 42 1.91 1.05 -8.99
CA PHE A 42 1.00 2.14 -8.64
C PHE A 42 0.21 2.64 -9.84
N VAL A 43 0.85 2.81 -11.00
CA VAL A 43 0.17 3.17 -12.24
C VAL A 43 -0.88 2.11 -12.61
N CYS A 44 -0.53 0.83 -12.51
CA CYS A 44 -1.48 -0.26 -12.77
C CYS A 44 -2.71 -0.18 -11.86
N GLN A 45 -2.52 0.16 -10.58
CA GLN A 45 -3.63 0.33 -9.62
C GLN A 45 -4.49 1.56 -9.93
N ALA A 46 -3.88 2.66 -10.34
CA ALA A 46 -4.57 3.90 -10.67
C ALA A 46 -5.27 3.88 -12.05
N SER A 47 -4.85 2.99 -12.96
CA SER A 47 -5.35 2.92 -14.35
C SER A 47 -6.85 2.65 -14.51
N GLY A 48 -7.52 2.13 -13.48
CA GLY A 48 -8.91 1.65 -13.58
C GLY A 48 -9.10 0.37 -14.41
N ASN A 49 -8.04 -0.13 -15.08
CA ASN A 49 -8.08 -1.35 -15.86
C ASN A 49 -7.93 -2.58 -14.95
N ARG A 50 -9.01 -3.39 -14.86
CA ARG A 50 -9.05 -4.60 -14.01
C ARG A 50 -7.97 -5.62 -14.36
N GLU A 51 -7.59 -5.73 -15.63
CA GLU A 51 -6.53 -6.65 -16.07
C GLU A 51 -5.18 -6.20 -15.52
N LEU A 52 -4.83 -4.91 -15.64
CA LEU A 52 -3.59 -4.36 -15.06
C LEU A 52 -3.53 -4.53 -13.54
N VAL A 53 -4.63 -4.27 -12.85
CA VAL A 53 -4.71 -4.49 -11.39
C VAL A 53 -4.45 -5.96 -11.03
N SER A 54 -5.01 -6.89 -11.80
CA SER A 54 -4.83 -8.33 -11.58
C SER A 54 -3.39 -8.77 -11.84
N LEU A 55 -2.73 -8.25 -12.88
CA LEU A 55 -1.35 -8.56 -13.23
C LEU A 55 -0.38 -7.98 -12.21
N ALA A 56 -0.63 -6.76 -11.73
CA ALA A 56 0.16 -6.15 -10.66
C ALA A 56 0.17 -7.02 -9.38
N ARG A 57 -0.99 -7.55 -8.98
CA ARG A 57 -1.08 -8.47 -7.84
C ARG A 57 -0.31 -9.76 -8.10
N GLN A 58 -0.45 -10.36 -9.27
CA GLN A 58 0.27 -11.58 -9.65
C GLN A 58 1.79 -11.36 -9.66
N PHE A 59 2.27 -10.20 -10.12
CA PHE A 59 3.68 -9.86 -10.13
C PHE A 59 4.28 -9.88 -8.71
N VAL A 60 3.59 -9.27 -7.75
CA VAL A 60 4.01 -9.26 -6.33
C VAL A 60 4.05 -10.67 -5.76
N GLN A 61 3.05 -11.50 -6.05
CA GLN A 61 3.03 -12.89 -5.57
C GLN A 61 4.15 -13.73 -6.19
N ALA A 62 4.39 -13.58 -7.49
CA ALA A 62 5.49 -14.27 -8.17
C ALA A 62 6.87 -13.87 -7.61
N GLY A 63 7.03 -12.61 -7.18
CA GLY A 63 8.26 -12.15 -6.50
C GLY A 63 8.47 -12.75 -5.12
N LYS A 64 7.40 -12.90 -4.34
CA LYS A 64 7.45 -13.56 -3.02
C LYS A 64 7.83 -15.03 -3.12
N LEU A 65 7.29 -15.72 -4.12
CA LEU A 65 7.62 -17.13 -4.38
C LEU A 65 9.06 -17.33 -4.90
N ALA A 66 9.66 -16.30 -5.49
CA ALA A 66 11.02 -16.34 -6.00
C ALA A 66 12.09 -15.96 -4.95
N ALA A 67 11.69 -15.28 -3.88
CA ALA A 67 12.58 -15.00 -2.77
C ALA A 67 12.77 -16.27 -1.93
N PRO A 68 14.00 -16.77 -1.72
CA PRO A 68 14.23 -17.80 -0.72
C PRO A 68 13.77 -17.27 0.63
N GLU A 69 13.12 -18.13 1.39
CA GLU A 69 12.52 -17.89 2.71
C GLU A 69 13.60 -17.50 3.75
N VAL A 70 14.22 -16.33 3.60
CA VAL A 70 15.03 -15.74 4.65
C VAL A 70 14.05 -15.06 5.60
N ALA A 71 13.62 -15.85 6.57
CA ALA A 71 13.11 -15.50 7.88
C ALA A 71 12.62 -14.06 8.08
N VAL A 72 11.32 -13.97 8.38
CA VAL A 72 10.69 -12.97 9.25
C VAL A 72 11.72 -12.27 10.15
N LYS A 73 12.08 -11.02 9.81
CA LYS A 73 12.61 -10.08 10.79
C LYS A 73 11.42 -9.26 11.25
N ALA A 74 11.05 -9.51 12.49
CA ALA A 74 9.96 -8.96 13.27
C ALA A 74 9.77 -7.44 13.09
N ASP A 75 8.54 -7.00 13.36
CA ASP A 75 8.17 -5.62 13.68
C ASP A 75 9.38 -4.80 14.17
N ALA A 76 9.71 -3.75 13.42
CA ALA A 76 10.69 -2.78 13.86
C ALA A 76 10.26 -2.23 15.22
N PRO A 77 11.12 -2.22 16.26
CA PRO A 77 10.81 -1.52 17.49
C PRO A 77 10.68 -0.04 17.14
N GLN A 78 9.46 0.52 17.23
CA GLN A 78 9.21 1.94 17.00
C GLN A 78 9.70 2.82 18.17
N ASP A 79 10.80 2.44 18.81
CA ASP A 79 11.33 3.15 19.97
C ASP A 79 12.46 4.10 19.57
N ALA A 80 12.17 4.96 18.60
CA ALA A 80 13.11 5.97 18.16
C ALA A 80 12.81 7.29 18.87
N ALA A 81 13.72 7.74 19.72
CA ALA A 81 13.56 8.90 20.61
C ALA A 81 13.19 10.23 19.89
N TRP A 82 13.47 10.34 18.59
CA TRP A 82 13.08 11.51 17.78
C TRP A 82 11.56 11.58 17.53
N ALA A 83 10.84 10.45 17.56
CA ALA A 83 9.38 10.43 17.46
C ALA A 83 8.69 11.02 18.70
N ARG A 84 9.44 11.19 19.80
CA ARG A 84 8.94 11.74 21.07
C ARG A 84 8.93 13.27 21.11
N HIS A 85 9.52 13.94 20.11
CA HIS A 85 9.71 15.39 20.10
C HIS A 85 8.79 16.17 19.15
N THR A 86 7.70 15.58 18.67
CA THR A 86 6.65 16.31 17.94
C THR A 86 5.68 17.01 18.91
N SER A 87 6.22 17.95 19.70
CA SER A 87 5.42 18.87 20.50
C SER A 87 4.95 20.02 19.61
N GLY A 88 3.63 20.11 19.33
CA GLY A 88 3.08 21.38 18.83
C GLY A 88 1.79 21.39 18.01
N PHE A 89 1.16 20.26 17.69
CA PHE A 89 -0.20 20.28 17.09
C PHE A 89 -1.16 19.40 17.89
N GLY A 90 -1.73 19.99 18.95
CA GLY A 90 -3.14 19.83 19.29
C GLY A 90 -3.66 18.50 19.86
N VAL A 91 -2.83 17.58 20.37
CA VAL A 91 -3.32 16.42 21.14
C VAL A 91 -3.01 16.63 22.61
N SER A 92 -4.01 17.05 23.37
CA SER A 92 -3.97 17.10 24.83
C SER A 92 -3.66 15.70 25.39
N ARG A 93 -2.63 15.59 26.23
CA ARG A 93 -2.34 14.41 27.05
C ARG A 93 -3.42 14.27 28.13
N PRO A 94 -4.25 13.21 28.16
CA PRO A 94 -5.09 12.95 29.32
C PRO A 94 -4.21 12.46 30.50
N PRO A 95 -4.56 12.80 31.75
CA PRO A 95 -3.82 12.36 32.93
C PRO A 95 -3.88 10.83 33.05
N ALA A 96 -2.80 10.25 33.57
CA ALA A 96 -2.69 8.81 33.80
C ALA A 96 -3.58 8.40 34.98
N GLN A 97 -4.53 7.51 34.75
CA GLN A 97 -4.94 6.50 35.73
C GLN A 97 -5.14 5.19 34.99
N GLU A 98 -4.32 4.19 35.36
CA GLU A 98 -4.59 2.78 35.65
C GLU A 98 -5.65 2.01 34.81
N PRO A 99 -5.45 0.69 34.60
CA PRO A 99 -5.77 0.02 33.35
C PRO A 99 -7.26 -0.32 33.22
N GLU A 100 -8.02 0.53 32.54
CA GLU A 100 -9.40 0.22 32.18
C GLU A 100 -9.50 -0.60 30.89
N GLU A 101 -10.17 -1.73 31.05
CA GLU A 101 -10.72 -2.56 30.00
C GLU A 101 -11.73 -1.76 29.15
N SER A 102 -11.57 -1.86 27.84
CA SER A 102 -12.67 -1.98 26.88
C SER A 102 -13.67 -0.82 26.71
N SER A 103 -13.55 -0.09 25.58
CA SER A 103 -14.77 0.39 24.87
C SER A 103 -14.62 0.66 23.36
N TRP A 104 -13.42 0.54 22.77
CA TRP A 104 -13.17 0.96 21.38
C TRP A 104 -13.75 0.07 20.28
N ARG A 105 -14.60 -0.93 20.60
CA ARG A 105 -15.34 -1.73 19.60
C ARG A 105 -16.41 -0.94 18.82
N SER A 106 -16.46 0.39 18.86
CA SER A 106 -17.54 1.18 18.23
C SER A 106 -17.10 2.13 17.11
N ALA A 107 -16.13 1.74 16.28
CA ALA A 107 -15.71 2.51 15.09
C ALA A 107 -16.70 2.50 13.90
N THR A 108 -18.01 2.30 14.11
CA THR A 108 -19.02 2.22 13.02
C THR A 108 -20.12 3.28 13.09
N GLN A 109 -19.99 4.36 13.87
CA GLN A 109 -21.08 5.33 14.01
C GLN A 109 -21.03 6.54 13.04
N TRP A 110 -19.95 6.70 12.27
CA TRP A 110 -19.76 7.84 11.35
C TRP A 110 -20.71 7.84 10.14
N LEU A 111 -21.52 6.80 9.92
CA LEU A 111 -22.43 6.71 8.77
C LEU A 111 -23.80 7.37 8.96
N ARG A 112 -24.08 8.02 10.10
CA ARG A 112 -25.43 8.50 10.39
C ARG A 112 -25.49 9.92 10.96
N ARG A 113 -25.39 10.91 10.08
CA ARG A 113 -26.26 12.11 10.12
C ARG A 113 -25.98 13.03 8.94
N GLY A 114 -26.88 12.97 7.96
CA GLY A 114 -27.04 14.01 6.94
C GLY A 114 -27.66 15.29 7.52
N PRO A 115 -27.68 16.39 6.75
CA PRO A 115 -28.08 17.70 7.23
C PRO A 115 -29.61 17.85 7.21
N ARG A 116 -30.18 18.39 8.29
CA ARG A 116 -31.58 18.88 8.30
C ARG A 116 -31.65 20.25 8.98
N VAL A 117 -31.38 21.28 8.18
CA VAL A 117 -32.34 22.29 7.69
C VAL A 117 -33.50 22.67 8.64
N VAL A 118 -33.66 24.00 8.89
CA VAL A 118 -34.91 24.80 9.06
C VAL A 118 -35.61 24.67 10.44
N THR A 119 -36.14 25.71 11.10
CA THR A 119 -36.38 27.15 10.82
C THR A 119 -36.71 27.88 12.13
N ARG A 120 -36.44 29.19 12.10
CA ARG A 120 -37.20 30.34 12.62
C ARG A 120 -37.53 30.42 14.12
#